data_AF-A0A3G4WCL5-F1
#
_entry.id   AF-A0A3G4WCL5-F1
#
_cell.length_a   1.000
_cell.length_b   1.000
_cell.length_c   1.000
_cell.angle_alpha   90.00
_cell.angle_beta   90.00
_cell.angle_gamma   90.00
#
_symmetry.space_group_name_H-M   'P 1'
#
loop_
_entity.id
_entity.type
_entity.pdbx_description
1 polymer ?
#
loop_
_entity_poly.entity_id
_entity_poly.type
_entity_poly.pdbx_seq_one_letter_code
_entity_poly.pdbx_strand_id
1 'polypeptide(L)'
;MTRRQLTNAQWKFIEPYLPIGRYGPYPERLREQFEGVIWRFRSSAQWREMPAEFGPWATVYGRFRVWRDAGVFTALLEGLIAQGAVAERADLSLISVDSTTVRAHHDAAGMRVSKHLMKALEEAAQEQEAARQKGAARRNRTDRPNGSASDADTSSV
;
A
#
# COMPACT_ATOMS: atom_id res chain seq x y z
N MET A 1 1.27 22.77 20.16
CA MET A 1 2.23 22.80 19.05
C MET A 1 2.31 21.40 18.49
N THR A 2 1.89 21.18 17.25
CA THR A 2 2.00 19.85 16.64
C THR A 2 3.37 19.78 15.97
N ARG A 3 4.16 18.75 16.30
CA ARG A 3 5.52 18.62 15.79
C ARG A 3 5.45 18.21 14.31
N ARG A 4 5.93 19.06 13.39
CA ARG A 4 6.25 18.67 12.00
C ARG A 4 7.23 17.49 12.03
N GLN A 5 6.91 16.42 11.32
CA GLN A 5 7.56 15.12 11.52
C GLN A 5 8.55 14.78 10.41
N LEU A 6 8.35 15.32 9.22
CA LEU A 6 9.18 14.98 8.09
C LEU A 6 10.43 15.83 8.11
N THR A 7 11.57 15.18 8.22
CA THR A 7 12.86 15.79 7.92
C THR A 7 12.94 16.15 6.44
N ASN A 8 13.84 17.07 6.08
CA ASN A 8 14.05 17.42 4.67
C ASN A 8 14.48 16.21 3.82
N ALA A 9 15.25 15.28 4.39
CA ALA A 9 15.66 14.05 3.72
C ALA A 9 14.47 13.13 3.43
N GLN A 10 13.59 12.92 4.41
CA GLN A 10 12.36 12.14 4.21
C GLN A 10 11.43 12.81 3.20
N TRP A 11 11.30 14.14 3.25
CA TRP A 11 10.51 14.87 2.27
C TRP A 11 11.04 14.68 0.85
N LYS A 12 12.36 14.81 0.65
CA LYS A 12 13.00 14.60 -0.66
C LYS A 12 12.78 13.21 -1.22
N PHE A 13 12.64 12.20 -0.35
CA PHE A 13 12.26 10.85 -0.76
C PHE A 13 10.78 10.73 -1.16
N ILE A 14 9.88 11.40 -0.42
CA ILE A 14 8.43 11.28 -0.60
C ILE A 14 7.93 12.07 -1.82
N GLU A 15 8.43 13.30 -1.99
CA GLU A 15 7.94 14.27 -2.97
C GLU A 15 7.79 13.70 -4.40
N PRO A 16 8.75 12.91 -4.94
CA PRO A 16 8.65 12.34 -6.28
C PRO A 16 7.47 11.38 -6.49
N TYR A 17 6.95 10.77 -5.43
CA TYR A 17 5.82 9.85 -5.50
C TYR A 17 4.47 10.57 -5.56
N LEU A 18 4.43 11.86 -5.23
CA LEU A 18 3.19 12.62 -5.21
C LEU A 18 2.83 13.00 -6.65
N PRO A 19 1.60 12.71 -7.12
CA PRO A 19 1.16 13.14 -8.44
C PRO A 19 1.05 14.67 -8.45
N ILE A 20 2.08 15.32 -8.97
CA ILE A 20 2.18 16.77 -9.14
C ILE A 20 1.80 17.09 -10.58
N GLY A 21 0.98 18.12 -10.80
CA GLY A 21 0.73 18.67 -12.14
C GLY A 21 -0.23 17.90 -13.05
N ARG A 22 -0.77 16.73 -12.65
CA ARG A 22 -1.88 16.09 -13.41
C ARG A 22 -3.19 16.88 -13.35
N TYR A 23 -3.40 17.64 -12.27
CA TYR A 23 -4.57 18.48 -12.05
C TYR A 23 -4.16 19.79 -11.38
N GLY A 24 -3.73 20.77 -12.18
CA GLY A 24 -3.49 22.15 -11.72
C GLY A 24 -2.08 22.45 -11.17
N PRO A 25 -1.87 23.70 -10.68
CA PRO A 25 -0.55 24.23 -10.32
C PRO A 25 0.06 23.53 -9.09
N TYR A 26 1.39 23.66 -8.96
CA TYR A 26 2.11 23.11 -7.83
C TYR A 26 1.56 23.69 -6.51
N PRO A 27 1.16 22.85 -5.55
CA PRO A 27 0.60 23.35 -4.30
C PRO A 27 1.70 23.91 -3.41
N GLU A 28 1.62 25.19 -3.07
CA GLU A 28 2.59 25.85 -2.16
C GLU A 28 2.72 25.15 -0.80
N ARG A 29 1.65 24.50 -0.34
CA ARG A 29 1.55 23.80 0.96
C ARG A 29 1.57 22.28 0.84
N LEU A 30 2.19 21.73 -0.21
CA LEU A 30 2.16 20.29 -0.49
C LEU A 30 2.74 19.46 0.67
N ARG A 31 3.85 19.92 1.24
CA ARG A 31 4.50 19.27 2.39
C ARG A 31 3.60 19.32 3.64
N GLU A 32 3.06 20.49 3.97
CA GLU A 32 2.16 20.65 5.11
C GLU A 32 0.93 19.76 5.00
N GLN A 33 0.36 19.65 3.80
CA GLN A 33 -0.80 18.81 3.56
C GLN A 33 -0.45 17.33 3.72
N PHE A 34 0.70 16.89 3.22
CA PHE A 34 1.17 15.52 3.42
C PHE A 34 1.45 15.25 4.91
N GLU A 35 2.07 16.18 5.63
CA GLU A 35 2.25 16.08 7.08
C GLU A 35 0.92 16.00 7.84
N GLY A 36 -0.12 16.69 7.36
CA GLY A 36 -1.48 16.58 7.89
C GLY A 36 -2.07 15.16 7.73
N VAL A 37 -1.80 14.51 6.59
CA VAL A 37 -2.19 13.10 6.39
C VAL A 37 -1.44 12.17 7.34
N ILE A 38 -0.12 12.36 7.51
CA ILE A 38 0.68 11.60 8.47
C ILE A 38 0.18 11.80 9.91
N TRP A 39 -0.14 13.04 10.29
CA TRP A 39 -0.73 13.35 11.58
C TRP A 39 -2.03 12.58 11.80
N ARG A 40 -2.89 12.52 10.77
CA ARG A 40 -4.17 11.80 10.83
C ARG A 40 -3.97 10.31 11.04
N PHE A 41 -3.00 9.68 10.37
CA PHE A 41 -2.73 8.25 10.54
C PHE A 41 -2.17 7.93 11.92
N ARG A 42 -1.26 8.76 12.43
CA ARG A 42 -0.63 8.52 13.72
C ARG A 42 -1.57 8.79 14.90
N SER A 43 -2.38 9.84 14.81
CA SER A 43 -3.24 10.27 15.93
C SER A 43 -4.56 9.51 15.97
N SER A 44 -4.97 8.88 14.87
CA SER A 44 -6.28 8.25 14.69
C SER A 44 -7.51 9.15 14.94
N ALA A 45 -7.28 10.43 15.24
CA ALA A 45 -8.26 11.47 15.51
C ALA A 45 -9.13 11.80 14.29
N GLN A 46 -10.21 12.55 14.47
CA GLN A 46 -11.08 12.90 13.36
C GLN A 46 -10.38 13.91 12.42
N TRP A 47 -10.69 13.89 11.12
CA TRP A 47 -10.15 14.88 10.18
C TRP A 47 -10.47 16.33 10.60
N ARG A 48 -11.63 16.54 11.24
CA ARG A 48 -12.06 17.86 11.74
C ARG A 48 -11.22 18.38 12.91
N GLU A 49 -10.52 17.50 13.61
CA GLU A 49 -9.63 17.84 14.72
C GLU A 49 -8.20 18.13 14.25
N MET A 50 -7.95 18.01 12.94
CA MET A 50 -6.64 18.24 12.37
C MET A 50 -6.18 19.69 12.63
N PRO A 51 -4.95 19.89 13.14
CA PRO A 51 -4.38 21.21 13.37
C PRO A 51 -4.37 22.08 12.10
N ALA A 52 -4.77 23.35 12.24
CA ALA A 52 -4.88 24.30 11.14
C ALA A 52 -3.52 24.62 10.45
N GLU A 53 -2.40 24.33 11.12
CA GLU A 53 -1.04 24.44 10.56
C GLU A 53 -0.84 23.58 9.29
N PHE A 54 -1.57 22.47 9.15
CA PHE A 54 -1.54 21.63 7.95
C PHE A 54 -2.47 22.14 6.82
N GLY A 55 -3.29 23.15 7.12
CA GLY A 55 -4.27 23.73 6.21
C GLY A 55 -5.70 23.24 6.46
N PRO A 56 -6.67 23.66 5.64
CA PRO A 56 -8.06 23.25 5.79
C PRO A 56 -8.21 21.73 5.65
N TRP A 57 -8.85 21.08 6.62
CA TRP A 57 -8.98 19.62 6.66
C TRP A 57 -9.65 19.04 5.41
N ALA A 58 -10.63 19.75 4.83
CA ALA A 58 -11.32 19.31 3.63
C ALA A 58 -10.37 19.23 2.41
N THR A 59 -9.45 20.19 2.30
CA THR A 59 -8.42 20.22 1.25
C THR A 59 -7.41 19.09 1.43
N VAL A 60 -6.94 18.88 2.66
CA VAL A 60 -6.01 17.78 2.98
C VAL A 60 -6.65 16.43 2.70
N TYR A 61 -7.91 16.24 3.12
CA TYR A 61 -8.66 15.01 2.85
C TYR A 61 -8.87 14.78 1.35
N GLY A 62 -9.23 15.81 0.59
CA GLY A 62 -9.38 15.71 -0.87
C GLY A 62 -8.08 15.24 -1.54
N ARG A 63 -6.93 15.76 -1.09
CA ARG A 63 -5.61 15.34 -1.59
C ARG A 63 -5.24 13.93 -1.17
N PHE A 64 -5.49 13.57 0.08
CA PHE A 64 -5.32 12.20 0.56
C PHE A 64 -6.07 11.21 -0.35
N ARG A 65 -7.32 11.51 -0.72
CA ARG A 65 -8.09 10.66 -1.63
C ARG A 65 -7.42 10.52 -2.99
N VAL A 66 -6.99 11.63 -3.60
CA VAL A 66 -6.26 11.59 -4.87
C VAL A 66 -5.00 10.74 -4.78
N TRP A 67 -4.21 10.88 -3.71
CA TRP A 67 -2.99 10.09 -3.51
C TRP A 67 -3.26 8.62 -3.25
N ARG A 68 -4.28 8.32 -2.45
CA ARG A 68 -4.73 6.95 -2.19
C ARG A 68 -5.16 6.28 -3.49
N ASP A 69 -6.00 6.94 -4.27
CA ASP A 69 -6.55 6.39 -5.51
C ASP A 69 -5.47 6.27 -6.60
N ALA A 70 -4.45 7.12 -6.56
CA ALA A 70 -3.25 7.01 -7.40
C ALA A 70 -2.22 5.98 -6.91
N GLY A 71 -2.45 5.28 -5.79
CA GLY A 71 -1.54 4.25 -5.27
C GLY A 71 -0.26 4.79 -4.63
N VAL A 72 -0.20 6.08 -4.28
CA VAL A 72 1.00 6.76 -3.73
C VAL A 72 1.54 6.05 -2.49
N PHE A 73 0.68 5.66 -1.56
CA PHE A 73 1.10 5.02 -0.30
C PHE A 73 1.68 3.63 -0.52
N THR A 74 1.14 2.88 -1.50
CA THR A 74 1.69 1.58 -1.90
C THR A 74 3.08 1.75 -2.50
N ALA A 75 3.23 2.68 -3.45
CA ALA A 75 4.52 2.95 -4.09
C ALA A 75 5.57 3.48 -3.10
N LEU A 76 5.16 4.31 -2.13
CA LEU A 76 6.04 4.79 -1.05
C LEU A 76 6.51 3.64 -0.17
N LEU A 77 5.61 2.73 0.22
CA LEU A 77 5.97 1.57 1.03
C LEU A 77 6.97 0.67 0.29
N GLU A 78 6.70 0.36 -0.97
CA GLU A 78 7.61 -0.42 -1.82
C GLU A 78 8.98 0.25 -1.96
N GLY A 79 9.00 1.57 -2.18
CA GLY A 79 10.25 2.34 -2.25
C GLY A 79 11.05 2.31 -0.95
N LEU A 80 10.38 2.42 0.20
CA LEU A 80 11.02 2.35 1.52
C LEU A 80 11.61 0.96 1.79
N ILE A 81 10.88 -0.10 1.42
CA ILE A 81 11.36 -1.48 1.54
C ILE A 81 12.60 -1.67 0.66
N ALA A 82 12.56 -1.23 -0.59
CA ALA A 82 13.70 -1.31 -1.51
C ALA A 82 14.93 -0.55 -0.98
N GLN A 83 14.74 0.67 -0.47
CA GLN A 83 15.82 1.44 0.13
C GLN A 83 16.39 0.77 1.39
N GLY A 84 15.51 0.19 2.21
CA GLY A 84 15.90 -0.58 3.40
C GLY A 84 16.73 -1.82 3.05
N ALA A 85 16.36 -2.54 1.99
CA ALA A 85 17.08 -3.71 1.52
C ALA A 85 18.48 -3.36 1.01
N VAL A 86 18.61 -2.30 0.20
CA VAL A 86 19.92 -1.82 -0.30
C VAL A 86 20.82 -1.35 0.85
N ALA A 87 20.23 -0.77 1.89
CA ALA A 87 20.97 -0.31 3.07
C ALA A 87 21.22 -1.42 4.12
N GLU A 88 20.89 -2.68 3.83
CA GLU A 88 20.95 -3.81 4.77
C GLU A 88 20.18 -3.56 6.09
N ARG A 89 19.14 -2.72 6.03
CA ARG A 89 18.26 -2.37 7.16
C ARG A 89 16.92 -3.10 7.11
N ALA A 90 16.61 -3.77 6.01
CA ALA A 90 15.43 -4.61 5.86
C ALA A 90 15.86 -5.99 5.37
N ASP A 91 15.62 -7.01 6.20
CA ASP A 91 15.76 -8.40 5.81
C ASP A 91 14.49 -8.84 5.07
N LEU A 92 14.62 -9.20 3.80
CA LEU A 92 13.51 -9.65 2.97
C LEU A 92 13.29 -11.17 3.05
N SER A 93 14.15 -11.90 3.78
CA SER A 93 14.00 -13.34 3.99
C SER A 93 12.90 -13.68 5.00
N LEU A 94 12.53 -12.71 5.86
CA LEU A 94 11.48 -12.84 6.87
C LEU A 94 10.35 -11.84 6.61
N ILE A 95 9.15 -12.35 6.34
CA ILE A 95 7.95 -11.53 6.17
C ILE A 95 7.06 -11.72 7.39
N SER A 96 6.85 -10.64 8.16
CA SER A 96 5.86 -10.63 9.24
C SER A 96 4.52 -10.10 8.73
N VAL A 97 3.45 -10.87 8.93
CA VAL A 97 2.08 -10.49 8.57
C VAL A 97 1.26 -10.43 9.85
N ASP A 98 0.78 -9.24 10.21
CA ASP A 98 -0.21 -9.07 11.26
C ASP A 98 -1.62 -8.95 10.66
N SER A 99 -2.62 -9.43 11.40
CA SER A 99 -4.02 -9.22 11.06
C SER A 99 -4.79 -8.82 12.31
N THR A 100 -5.77 -7.94 12.16
CA THR A 100 -6.68 -7.56 13.25
C THR A 100 -8.12 -7.81 12.81
N THR A 101 -8.91 -8.45 13.67
CA THR A 101 -10.33 -8.66 13.45
C THR A 101 -11.09 -7.74 14.39
N VAL A 102 -11.82 -6.76 13.84
CA VAL A 102 -12.66 -5.85 14.63
C VAL A 102 -14.13 -6.26 14.44
N ARG A 103 -14.84 -6.41 15.56
CA ARG A 103 -16.27 -6.72 15.55
C ARG A 103 -17.02 -5.54 14.93
N ALA A 104 -17.79 -5.77 13.88
CA ALA A 104 -18.63 -4.75 13.29
C ALA A 104 -19.68 -4.28 14.32
N HIS A 105 -20.07 -3.01 14.25
CA HIS A 105 -21.19 -2.48 15.04
C HIS A 105 -22.44 -3.32 14.73
N HIS A 106 -23.31 -3.58 15.71
CA HIS A 106 -24.50 -4.39 15.53
C HIS A 106 -25.41 -3.87 14.39
N ASP A 107 -25.42 -2.56 14.15
CA ASP A 107 -26.13 -1.93 13.02
C ASP A 107 -25.60 -2.35 11.63
N ALA A 108 -24.34 -2.82 11.54
CA ALA A 108 -23.81 -3.38 10.30
C ALA A 108 -24.42 -4.76 9.98
N ALA A 109 -24.91 -5.48 10.99
CA ALA A 109 -25.57 -6.78 10.82
C ALA A 109 -27.01 -6.67 10.27
N GLY A 110 -27.52 -5.44 10.09
CA GLY A 110 -28.89 -5.18 9.64
C GLY A 110 -29.08 -4.98 8.13
N MET A 111 -28.01 -4.91 7.33
CA MET A 111 -28.17 -4.78 5.88
C MET A 111 -28.82 -6.05 5.29
N ARG A 112 -30.09 -5.94 4.89
CA ARG A 112 -30.76 -6.96 4.07
C ARG A 112 -30.18 -6.93 2.66
N VAL A 113 -29.13 -7.72 2.46
CA VAL A 113 -28.55 -7.93 1.13
C VAL A 113 -29.49 -8.82 0.32
N SER A 114 -29.83 -8.42 -0.91
CA SER A 114 -30.66 -9.26 -1.78
C SER A 114 -29.92 -10.57 -2.11
N LYS A 115 -30.66 -11.67 -2.31
CA LYS A 115 -30.05 -12.98 -2.65
C LYS A 115 -29.12 -12.89 -3.87
N HIS A 116 -29.50 -12.07 -4.85
CA HIS A 116 -28.68 -11.81 -6.03
C HIS A 116 -27.36 -11.11 -5.68
N LEU A 117 -27.41 -10.09 -4.83
CA LEU A 117 -26.21 -9.35 -4.42
C LEU A 117 -25.28 -10.22 -3.56
N MET A 118 -25.81 -11.07 -2.69
CA MET A 118 -25.02 -12.05 -1.95
C MET A 118 -24.33 -13.05 -2.88
N LYS A 119 -25.06 -13.61 -3.85
CA LYS A 119 -24.49 -14.55 -4.81
C LYS A 119 -23.39 -13.91 -5.66
N ALA A 120 -23.62 -12.68 -6.13
CA ALA A 120 -22.61 -11.92 -6.88
C ALA A 120 -21.35 -11.62 -6.04
N LEU A 121 -21.50 -11.35 -4.73
CA LEU A 121 -20.38 -11.15 -3.82
C LEU A 121 -19.60 -12.44 -3.56
N GLU A 122 -20.27 -13.58 -3.40
CA GLU A 122 -19.64 -14.89 -3.26
C GLU A 122 -18.89 -15.29 -4.53
N GLU A 123 -19.49 -15.12 -5.71
CA GLU A 123 -18.84 -15.36 -7.01
C GLU A 123 -17.59 -14.49 -7.16
N ALA A 124 -17.68 -13.18 -6.86
CA ALA A 124 -16.55 -12.27 -6.90
C ALA A 124 -15.44 -12.63 -5.90
N ALA A 125 -15.79 -13.12 -4.71
CA ALA A 125 -14.83 -13.56 -3.71
C ALA A 125 -14.08 -14.82 -4.18
N GLN A 126 -14.79 -15.79 -4.77
CA GLN A 126 -14.17 -16.99 -5.35
C GLN A 126 -13.27 -16.66 -6.53
N GLU A 127 -13.66 -15.72 -7.39
CA GLU A 127 -12.82 -15.25 -8.49
C GLU A 127 -11.53 -14.57 -7.99
N GLN A 128 -11.62 -13.77 -6.92
CA GLN A 128 -10.47 -13.16 -6.25
C GLN A 128 -9.52 -14.21 -5.66
N GLU A 129 -10.06 -15.23 -5.00
CA GLU A 129 -9.25 -16.35 -4.46
C GLU A 129 -8.59 -17.17 -5.56
N ALA A 130 -9.33 -17.50 -6.61
CA ALA A 130 -8.80 -18.21 -7.77
C ALA A 130 -7.71 -17.39 -8.48
N ALA A 131 -7.89 -16.07 -8.61
CA ALA A 131 -6.87 -15.18 -9.15
C ALA A 131 -5.61 -15.11 -8.27
N ARG A 132 -5.77 -15.07 -6.93
CA ARG A 132 -4.64 -15.15 -5.98
C ARG A 132 -3.90 -16.47 -6.09
N GLN A 133 -4.60 -17.60 -6.13
CA GLN A 133 -4.01 -18.93 -6.27
C GLN A 133 -3.29 -19.10 -7.62
N LYS A 134 -3.89 -18.62 -8.72
CA LYS A 134 -3.28 -18.62 -10.05
C LYS A 134 -2.05 -17.72 -10.13
N GLY A 135 -2.08 -16.58 -9.44
CA GLY A 135 -0.93 -15.68 -9.29
C GLY A 135 0.22 -16.28 -8.46
N ALA A 136 -0.10 -17.07 -7.43
CA ALA A 136 0.89 -17.83 -6.66
C ALA A 136 1.48 -18.99 -7.47
N ALA A 137 0.64 -19.76 -8.20
CA ALA A 137 1.07 -20.85 -9.04
C ALA A 137 1.95 -20.41 -10.23
N ARG A 138 1.65 -19.24 -10.83
CA ARG A 138 2.52 -18.63 -11.87
C ARG A 138 3.90 -18.25 -11.32
N ARG A 139 3.97 -17.70 -10.10
CA ARG A 139 5.23 -17.37 -9.43
C ARG A 139 6.09 -18.61 -9.21
N ASN A 140 5.51 -19.67 -8.62
CA ASN A 140 6.21 -20.93 -8.36
C ASN A 140 6.68 -21.66 -9.64
N ARG A 141 6.03 -21.43 -10.79
CA ARG A 141 6.45 -22.00 -12.08
C ARG A 141 7.66 -21.27 -12.69
N THR A 142 7.90 -20.02 -12.30
CA THR A 142 9.02 -19.22 -12.81
C THR A 142 10.30 -19.48 -12.01
N ASP A 143 10.18 -19.88 -10.75
CA ASP A 143 11.31 -20.21 -9.85
C ASP A 143 11.82 -21.66 -9.94
N ARG A 144 11.36 -22.46 -10.90
CA ARG A 144 11.83 -23.84 -11.06
C ARG A 144 13.17 -23.83 -11.82
N PRO A 145 14.33 -24.17 -11.21
CA PRO A 145 15.59 -24.17 -11.93
C PRO A 145 15.55 -25.27 -13.00
N ASN A 146 15.95 -24.91 -14.21
CA ASN A 146 15.99 -25.81 -15.36
C ASN A 146 17.11 -26.83 -15.16
N GLY A 147 16.83 -27.90 -14.42
CA GLY A 147 17.77 -28.99 -14.17
C GLY A 147 17.44 -30.21 -15.02
N SER A 148 18.16 -30.38 -16.13
CA SER A 148 18.52 -31.70 -16.67
C SER A 148 19.53 -31.57 -17.82
N ALA A 149 20.80 -31.83 -17.55
CA ALA A 149 21.69 -32.50 -18.48
C ALA A 149 22.53 -33.48 -17.65
N SER A 150 22.06 -34.73 -17.55
CA SER A 150 22.79 -35.83 -16.91
C SER A 150 23.66 -36.56 -17.93
N ASP A 151 24.95 -36.52 -17.70
CA ASP A 151 25.95 -37.60 -17.67
C ASP A 151 25.92 -38.83 -18.61
N ALA A 152 27.18 -39.28 -18.81
CA ALA A 152 27.72 -40.51 -19.39
C ALA A 152 27.84 -40.51 -20.94
N ASP A 153 28.95 -40.90 -21.54
CA ASP A 153 29.75 -42.08 -21.20
C ASP A 153 31.20 -42.01 -21.76
N THR A 154 32.07 -42.70 -21.03
CA THR A 154 33.44 -43.12 -21.29
C THR A 154 33.72 -43.71 -22.68
N SER A 155 34.88 -43.40 -23.29
CA SER A 155 35.84 -44.38 -23.86
C SER A 155 37.00 -43.74 -24.64
N SER A 156 38.16 -44.42 -24.55
CA SER A 156 39.46 -44.30 -25.24
C SER A 156 39.43 -43.73 -26.66
N VAL A 157 40.44 -42.98 -27.14
CA VAL A 157 41.88 -43.31 -27.35
C VAL A 157 42.70 -42.02 -27.33
#